data_AF-X1DIF6-F1
#
_entry.id   AF-X1DIF6-F1
#
_cell.length_a   1.000
_cell.length_b   1.000
_cell.length_c   1.000
_cell.angle_alpha   90.00
_cell.angle_beta   90.00
_cell.angle_gamma   90.00
#
_symmetry.space_group_name_H-M   'P 1'
#
loop_
_entity.id
_entity.type
_entity.pdbx_description
1 polymer ?
#
loop_
_entity_poly.entity_id
_entity_poly.type
_entity_poly.pdbx_seq_one_letter_code
_entity_poly.pdbx_strand_id
1 'polypeptide(L)'
;VELLSAALQDGIYLKDTIGIVDEEGQKRLKVGHFFLAINIESFLPLENFKKTAGDIMRGLRNSKKEPGEKHIYTAGEKEYYAEVDRTKKGIALNQSLQQDIKIMKKELNLNNYEFPF
;
A
#
# COMPACT_ATOMS: atom_id res chain seq x y z
N VAL A 1 13.70 2.42 -8.76
CA VAL A 1 12.96 1.17 -8.49
C VAL A 1 13.38 0.08 -9.45
N GLU A 2 13.29 0.31 -10.77
CA GLU A 2 13.66 -0.66 -11.83
C GLU A 2 14.99 -1.41 -11.60
N LEU A 3 16.08 -0.70 -11.30
CA LEU A 3 17.40 -1.33 -11.15
C LEU A 3 17.42 -2.41 -10.05
N LEU A 4 16.82 -2.15 -8.90
CA LEU A 4 16.81 -3.10 -7.78
C LEU A 4 15.73 -4.16 -7.95
N SER A 5 14.60 -3.79 -8.55
CA SER A 5 13.47 -4.70 -8.79
C SER A 5 13.66 -5.59 -10.03
N ALA A 6 14.58 -5.28 -10.94
CA ALA A 6 14.81 -6.07 -12.14
C ALA A 6 16.28 -6.49 -12.24
N ALA A 7 17.22 -5.57 -12.44
CA ALA A 7 18.62 -5.93 -12.70
C ALA A 7 19.29 -6.71 -11.56
N LEU A 8 19.06 -6.33 -10.29
CA LEU A 8 19.61 -7.07 -9.14
C LEU A 8 19.08 -8.51 -9.05
N GLN A 9 17.89 -8.77 -9.59
CA GLN A 9 17.22 -10.06 -9.55
C GLN A 9 17.40 -10.86 -10.85
N ASP A 10 18.16 -10.32 -11.82
CA ASP A 10 18.21 -10.81 -13.21
C ASP A 10 16.80 -10.97 -13.83
N GLY A 11 15.92 -10.01 -13.52
CA GLY A 11 14.51 -10.00 -13.87
C GLY A 11 14.19 -9.22 -15.15
N ILE A 12 12.99 -9.42 -15.68
CA ILE A 12 12.49 -8.65 -16.83
C ILE A 12 12.19 -7.20 -16.44
N TYR A 13 12.31 -6.28 -17.40
CA TYR A 13 12.25 -4.84 -17.14
C TYR A 13 11.46 -4.08 -18.20
N LEU A 14 11.03 -2.86 -17.85
CA LEU A 14 10.33 -1.93 -18.75
C LEU A 14 9.14 -2.59 -19.47
N LYS A 15 9.15 -2.57 -20.80
CA LYS A 15 8.03 -3.07 -21.63
C LYS A 15 7.86 -4.57 -21.53
N ASP A 16 8.86 -5.33 -21.10
CA ASP A 16 8.72 -6.78 -20.97
C ASP A 16 7.75 -7.13 -19.82
N THR A 17 7.57 -6.23 -18.85
CA THR A 17 6.61 -6.39 -17.74
C THR A 17 5.15 -6.33 -18.18
N ILE A 18 4.85 -5.88 -19.40
CA ILE A 18 3.46 -5.80 -19.89
C ILE A 18 2.82 -7.17 -20.04
N GLY A 19 3.59 -8.25 -19.95
CA GLY A 19 3.15 -9.63 -19.85
C GLY A 19 3.68 -10.48 -21.00
N ILE A 20 4.12 -11.70 -20.67
CA ILE A 20 4.53 -12.72 -21.64
C ILE A 20 3.32 -13.61 -21.90
N VAL A 21 2.97 -13.81 -23.16
CA VAL A 21 1.95 -14.78 -23.56
C VAL A 21 2.64 -16.13 -23.69
N ASP A 22 2.21 -17.12 -22.91
CA ASP A 22 2.72 -18.50 -23.05
C ASP A 22 2.08 -19.22 -24.25
N GLU A 23 2.55 -20.44 -24.53
CA GLU A 23 2.09 -21.25 -25.68
C GLU A 23 0.58 -21.58 -25.62
N GLU A 24 -0.01 -21.52 -24.42
CA GLU A 24 -1.45 -21.73 -24.18
C GLU A 24 -2.26 -20.42 -24.32
N GLY A 25 -1.60 -19.31 -24.66
CA GLY A 25 -2.23 -17.99 -24.80
C GLY A 25 -2.43 -17.25 -23.47
N GLN A 26 -1.93 -17.77 -22.36
CA GLN A 26 -2.07 -17.14 -21.05
C GLN A 26 -1.02 -16.04 -20.86
N LYS A 27 -1.50 -14.84 -20.57
CA LYS A 27 -0.65 -13.68 -20.30
C LYS A 27 -0.17 -13.68 -18.85
N ARG A 28 1.12 -13.89 -18.64
CA ARG A 28 1.75 -13.85 -17.31
C ARG A 28 2.51 -12.55 -17.11
N LEU A 29 2.15 -11.81 -16.07
CA LEU A 29 2.92 -10.65 -15.62
C LEU A 29 4.09 -11.16 -14.77
N LYS A 30 5.32 -11.03 -15.29
CA LYS A 30 6.52 -11.21 -14.48
C LYS A 30 6.94 -9.83 -13.97
N VAL A 31 6.89 -9.65 -12.67
CA VAL A 31 7.35 -8.44 -11.98
C VAL A 31 8.33 -8.84 -10.90
N GLY A 32 9.38 -8.04 -10.72
CA GLY A 32 10.32 -8.21 -9.62
C GLY A 32 10.09 -7.18 -8.51
N HIS A 33 10.53 -7.53 -7.32
CA HIS A 33 10.33 -6.74 -6.10
C HIS A 33 11.60 -6.73 -5.28
N PHE A 34 12.00 -5.55 -4.83
CA PHE A 34 13.12 -5.40 -3.91
C PHE A 34 12.61 -4.98 -2.53
N PHE A 35 13.07 -5.69 -1.49
CA PHE A 35 12.78 -5.39 -0.09
C PHE A 35 14.08 -5.14 0.67
N LEU A 36 14.09 -4.11 1.50
CA LEU A 36 15.23 -3.77 2.36
C LEU A 36 14.72 -3.51 3.78
N ALA A 37 15.30 -4.23 4.73
CA ALA A 37 15.11 -3.98 6.15
C ALA A 37 16.45 -3.57 6.76
N ILE A 38 16.46 -2.45 7.49
CA ILE A 38 17.64 -1.96 8.20
C ILE A 38 17.37 -2.10 9.69
N ASN A 39 18.22 -2.84 10.40
CA ASN A 39 18.15 -2.92 11.85
C ASN A 39 18.69 -1.63 12.47
N ILE A 40 17.81 -0.82 13.05
CA ILE A 40 18.17 0.46 13.69
C ILE A 40 19.11 0.26 14.89
N GLU A 41 18.91 -0.82 15.66
CA GLU A 41 19.70 -1.08 16.88
C GLU A 41 21.18 -1.38 16.59
N SER A 42 21.51 -1.69 15.32
CA SER A 42 22.89 -1.81 14.87
C SER A 42 23.62 -0.45 14.78
N PHE A 43 22.90 0.68 14.85
CA PHE A 43 23.46 2.04 14.71
C PHE A 43 23.26 2.90 15.96
N LEU A 44 22.08 2.82 16.60
CA LEU A 44 21.74 3.58 17.80
C LEU A 44 20.60 2.91 18.57
N PRO A 45 20.39 3.23 19.86
CA PRO A 45 19.24 2.75 20.61
C PRO A 45 17.92 3.10 19.91
N LEU A 46 17.01 2.13 19.81
CA LEU A 46 15.74 2.28 19.10
C LEU A 46 14.91 3.48 19.61
N GLU A 47 14.90 3.70 20.92
CA GLU A 47 14.17 4.82 21.53
C GLU A 47 14.72 6.19 21.12
N ASN A 48 16.05 6.32 20.95
CA ASN A 48 16.66 7.55 20.46
C ASN A 48 16.26 7.84 19.01
N PHE A 49 16.23 6.79 18.17
CA PHE A 49 15.75 6.90 16.79
C PHE A 49 14.28 7.33 16.74
N LYS A 50 13.40 6.63 17.47
CA LYS A 50 11.96 6.96 17.53
C LYS A 50 11.72 8.39 18.00
N LYS A 51 12.44 8.82 19.04
CA LYS A 51 12.34 10.20 19.55
C LYS A 51 12.69 11.20 18.46
N THR A 52 13.85 11.02 17.83
CA THR A 52 14.36 11.93 16.80
C THR A 52 13.45 11.97 15.57
N ALA A 53 13.06 10.81 15.05
CA ALA A 53 12.13 10.70 13.93
C ALA A 53 10.79 11.37 14.26
N GLY A 54 10.25 11.12 15.46
CA GLY A 54 9.03 11.76 15.94
C GLY A 54 9.15 13.28 16.07
N ASP A 55 10.28 13.78 16.57
CA ASP A 55 10.56 15.22 16.72
C ASP A 55 10.62 15.90 15.35
N ILE A 56 11.28 15.29 14.36
CA ILE A 56 11.31 15.77 12.97
C ILE A 56 9.88 15.88 12.43
N MET A 57 9.08 14.81 12.56
CA MET A 57 7.71 14.78 12.05
C MET A 57 6.82 15.81 12.74
N ARG A 58 6.93 15.98 14.07
CA ARG A 58 6.21 17.03 14.81
C ARG A 58 6.63 18.43 14.36
N GLY A 59 7.93 18.65 14.17
CA GLY A 59 8.47 19.91 13.67
C GLY A 59 7.90 20.28 12.29
N LEU A 60 7.87 19.32 11.36
CA LEU A 60 7.26 19.50 10.05
C LEU A 60 5.79 19.92 10.15
N ARG A 61 4.99 19.22 10.95
CA ARG A 61 3.56 19.54 11.12
C ARG A 61 3.31 20.91 11.78
N ASN A 62 4.24 21.36 12.61
CA ASN A 62 4.21 22.67 13.27
C ASN A 62 4.73 23.81 12.40
N SER A 63 5.25 23.53 11.19
CA SER A 63 5.72 24.56 10.26
C SER A 63 4.59 25.51 9.86
N LYS A 64 4.99 26.69 9.35
CA LYS A 64 4.07 27.67 8.77
C LYS A 64 3.27 27.00 7.66
N LYS A 65 1.95 27.09 7.78
CA LYS A 65 0.99 26.57 6.81
C LYS A 65 0.70 27.65 5.76
N GLU A 66 0.37 27.22 4.55
CA GLU A 66 -0.14 28.11 3.53
C GLU A 66 -1.51 28.67 3.94
N PRO A 67 -1.85 29.94 3.64
CA PRO A 67 -3.17 30.48 3.95
C PRO A 67 -4.29 29.59 3.39
N GLY A 68 -5.25 29.24 4.25
CA GLY A 68 -6.35 28.33 3.90
C GLY A 68 -6.09 26.86 4.27
N GLU A 69 -4.84 26.46 4.49
CA GLU A 69 -4.50 25.10 4.88
C GLU A 69 -4.48 24.91 6.40
N LYS A 70 -5.14 23.85 6.87
CA LYS A 70 -5.30 23.57 8.31
C LYS A 70 -4.21 22.65 8.87
N HIS A 71 -3.67 21.76 8.05
CA HIS A 71 -2.79 20.69 8.52
C HIS A 71 -1.72 20.35 7.48
N ILE A 72 -0.49 20.16 7.95
CA ILE A 72 0.58 19.54 7.16
C ILE A 72 0.61 18.08 7.58
N TYR A 73 0.43 17.17 6.63
CA TYR A 73 0.48 15.73 6.90
C TYR A 73 1.90 15.21 6.75
N THR A 74 2.27 14.25 7.60
CA THR A 74 3.49 13.44 7.40
C THR A 74 3.15 12.09 6.79
N ALA A 75 4.13 11.41 6.18
CA ALA A 75 3.92 10.12 5.52
C ALA A 75 3.20 9.11 6.44
N GLY A 76 2.15 8.47 5.92
CA GLY A 76 1.32 7.49 6.64
C GLY A 76 0.19 8.08 7.49
N GLU A 77 0.15 9.39 7.73
CA GLU A 77 -0.84 9.99 8.63
C GLU A 77 -2.25 9.98 8.05
N LYS A 78 -2.42 10.23 6.74
CA LYS A 78 -3.72 10.16 6.07
C LYS A 78 -4.27 8.74 6.07
N GLU A 79 -3.41 7.78 5.79
CA GLU A 79 -3.72 6.35 5.79
C GLU A 79 -4.13 5.88 7.18
N TYR A 80 -3.40 6.31 8.23
CA TYR A 80 -3.76 6.02 9.63
C TYR A 80 -5.15 6.54 9.99
N TYR A 81 -5.49 7.79 9.65
CA TYR A 81 -6.83 8.32 9.93
C TYR A 81 -7.91 7.58 9.15
N ALA A 82 -7.65 7.23 7.88
CA ALA A 82 -8.57 6.45 7.08
C ALA A 82 -8.77 5.03 7.64
N GLU A 83 -7.72 4.39 8.15
CA GLU A 83 -7.78 3.09 8.81
C GLU A 83 -8.60 3.15 10.10
N VAL A 84 -8.34 4.14 10.97
CA VAL A 84 -9.10 4.34 12.21
C VAL A 84 -10.59 4.57 11.92
N ASP A 85 -10.93 5.34 10.89
CA ASP A 85 -12.32 5.58 10.49
C ASP A 85 -12.98 4.31 9.94
N ARG A 86 -12.32 3.62 9.01
CA ARG A 86 -12.83 2.39 8.36
C ARG A 86 -12.94 1.21 9.31
N THR A 87 -12.06 1.11 10.31
CA THR A 87 -12.17 0.09 11.37
C THR A 87 -13.46 0.25 12.16
N LYS A 88 -13.95 1.49 12.33
CA LYS A 88 -15.18 1.79 13.07
C LYS A 88 -16.43 1.75 12.20
N LYS A 89 -16.34 2.23 10.96
CA LYS A 89 -17.50 2.45 10.08
C LYS A 89 -17.64 1.42 8.96
N GLY A 90 -16.64 0.56 8.77
CA GLY A 90 -16.53 -0.32 7.62
C GLY A 90 -15.86 0.35 6.41
N ILE A 91 -15.57 -0.47 5.39
CA ILE A 91 -14.96 -0.02 4.13
C ILE A 91 -16.08 0.35 3.16
N ALA A 92 -16.07 1.59 2.67
CA ALA A 92 -17.01 2.03 1.64
C ALA A 92 -16.69 1.35 0.30
N LEU A 93 -17.62 0.51 -0.19
CA LEU A 93 -17.54 -0.14 -1.49
C LEU A 93 -18.47 0.54 -2.47
N ASN A 94 -17.99 0.84 -3.68
CA ASN A 94 -18.84 1.35 -4.75
C ASN A 94 -19.76 0.24 -5.30
N GLN A 95 -20.80 0.61 -6.03
CA GLN A 95 -21.79 -0.33 -6.55
C GLN A 95 -21.19 -1.40 -7.47
N SER A 96 -20.20 -1.05 -8.31
CA SER A 96 -19.54 -2.01 -9.20
C SER A 96 -18.87 -3.14 -8.41
N LEU A 97 -18.07 -2.79 -7.40
CA LEU A 97 -17.38 -3.76 -6.55
C LEU A 97 -18.36 -4.64 -5.77
N GLN A 98 -19.48 -4.08 -5.32
CA GLN A 98 -20.53 -4.86 -4.66
C GLN A 98 -21.12 -5.92 -5.60
N GLN A 99 -21.30 -5.61 -6.89
CA GLN A 99 -21.75 -6.59 -7.88
C GLN A 99 -20.69 -7.65 -8.16
N ASP A 100 -19.43 -7.26 -8.31
CA ASP A 100 -18.32 -8.19 -8.51
C ASP A 100 -18.24 -9.21 -7.36
N ILE A 101 -18.39 -8.74 -6.11
CA ILE A 101 -18.44 -9.62 -4.93
C ILE A 101 -19.62 -10.60 -4.98
N LYS A 102 -20.81 -10.14 -5.40
CA LYS A 102 -21.99 -11.01 -5.54
C LYS A 102 -21.81 -12.07 -6.62
N ILE A 103 -21.20 -11.72 -7.75
CA ILE A 103 -20.87 -12.65 -8.82
C ILE A 103 -19.93 -13.73 -8.29
N MET A 104 -18.81 -13.34 -7.67
CA MET A 104 -17.86 -14.29 -7.10
C MET A 104 -18.48 -15.16 -6.00
N LYS A 105 -19.33 -14.60 -5.13
CA LYS A 105 -20.05 -15.37 -4.10
C LYS A 105 -20.87 -16.50 -4.73
N LYS A 106 -21.60 -16.20 -5.82
CA LYS A 106 -22.44 -17.16 -6.53
C LYS A 106 -21.61 -18.23 -7.23
N GLU A 107 -20.60 -17.82 -7.99
CA GLU A 107 -19.77 -18.75 -8.78
C GLU A 107 -18.99 -19.74 -7.90
N LEU A 108 -18.54 -19.27 -6.74
CA LEU A 108 -17.76 -20.07 -5.79
C LEU A 108 -18.62 -20.75 -4.71
N ASN A 109 -19.96 -20.65 -4.80
CA ASN A 109 -20.90 -21.20 -3.82
C ASN A 109 -20.62 -20.78 -2.36
N LEU A 110 -20.22 -19.53 -2.15
CA LEU A 110 -19.86 -18.97 -0.83
C LEU A 110 -21.09 -18.53 -0.03
N ASN A 111 -22.05 -19.44 0.13
CA ASN A 111 -23.38 -19.15 0.68
C ASN A 111 -23.38 -18.74 2.16
N ASN A 112 -22.27 -18.96 2.88
CA ASN A 112 -22.14 -18.63 4.31
C ASN A 112 -21.81 -17.15 4.58
N TYR A 113 -21.59 -16.32 3.55
CA TYR A 113 -21.24 -14.91 3.71
C TYR A 113 -22.40 -14.00 3.31
N GLU A 114 -22.97 -13.30 4.30
CA GLU A 114 -24.01 -12.29 4.07
C GLU A 114 -23.41 -10.89 4.08
N PHE A 115 -23.72 -10.10 3.06
CA PHE A 115 -23.25 -8.73 2.91
C PHE A 115 -24.43 -7.76 3.05
N PRO A 116 -24.26 -6.59 3.68
CA PRO A 116 -25.34 -5.63 3.92
C PRO A 116 -25.75 -4.84 2.66
N PHE A 117 -25.36 -5.30 1.46
CA PHE A 117 -25.56 -4.63 0.18
C PHE A 117 -26.04 -5.58 -0.90
#